data_AF-A0A2D4MSP0-F1
#
_entry.id   AF-A0A2D4MSP0-F1
#
_cell.length_a   1.000
_cell.length_b   1.000
_cell.length_c   1.000
_cell.angle_alpha   90.00
_cell.angle_beta   90.00
_cell.angle_gamma   90.00
#
_symmetry.space_group_name_H-M   'P 1'
#
loop_
_entity.id
_entity.type
_entity.pdbx_description
1 polymer ?
#
loop_
_entity_poly.entity_id
_entity_poly.type
_entity_poly.pdbx_seq_one_letter_code
_entity_poly.pdbx_strand_id
1 'polypeptide(L)'
;MKMSQKEKKKKGFRQKPPPILKYLQGILRKYPDGGQILKELIQNADDAFAKEVILLYDERSFGTQNLFSDGLASTQGPALLAYNDGIFTEDDWEGIKSPGISHKEDDPSTVGRFGLGFNSVYHITDFPSILSGEFLGVLDTQQMALEEGGQQWSIEECEEASDQFQPFWATLESLGKP
;
A
#
# COMPACT_ATOMS: atom_id res chain seq x y z
N MET A 1 59.66 15.08 13.36
CA MET A 1 58.71 14.00 13.70
C MET A 1 57.32 14.62 13.87
N LYS A 2 56.48 14.61 12.82
CA LYS A 2 55.11 15.19 12.88
C LYS A 2 54.14 14.11 13.36
N MET A 3 53.55 14.30 14.53
CA MET A 3 52.50 13.42 15.05
C MET A 3 51.22 13.62 14.22
N SER A 4 50.81 12.57 13.52
CA SER A 4 49.50 12.48 12.86
C SER A 4 48.42 12.41 13.93
N GLN A 5 47.62 13.48 14.06
CA GLN A 5 46.42 13.46 14.88
C GLN A 5 45.37 12.60 14.16
N LYS A 6 45.15 11.38 14.65
CA LYS A 6 43.99 10.58 14.25
C LYS A 6 42.73 11.35 14.61
N GLU A 7 41.97 11.79 13.61
CA GLU A 7 40.64 12.37 13.80
C GLU A 7 39.77 11.38 14.59
N LYS A 8 39.39 11.75 15.81
CA LYS A 8 38.42 10.98 16.59
C LYS A 8 37.06 11.12 15.91
N LYS A 9 36.55 10.05 15.29
CA LYS A 9 35.17 9.99 14.78
C LYS A 9 34.22 10.44 15.89
N LYS A 10 33.55 11.59 15.69
CA LYS A 10 32.52 12.08 16.60
C LYS A 10 31.35 11.09 16.60
N LYS A 11 30.96 10.60 17.78
CA LYS A 11 29.79 9.71 17.91
C LYS A 11 28.53 10.57 17.79
N GLY A 12 27.74 10.36 16.74
CA GLY A 12 26.48 11.06 16.57
C GLY A 12 25.51 10.78 17.72
N PHE A 13 24.88 11.82 18.25
CA PHE A 13 23.84 11.75 19.27
C PHE A 13 22.56 12.32 18.67
N ARG A 14 21.69 11.42 18.19
CA ARG A 14 20.39 11.76 17.61
C ARG A 14 19.36 10.70 17.98
N GLN A 15 18.09 11.10 18.03
CA GLN A 15 16.99 10.14 18.05
C GLN A 15 16.97 9.39 16.71
N LYS A 16 16.62 8.10 16.77
CA LYS A 16 16.39 7.29 15.57
C LYS A 16 14.90 7.28 15.27
N PRO A 17 14.49 7.27 13.99
CA PRO A 17 13.09 7.05 13.65
C PRO A 17 12.63 5.70 14.23
N PRO A 18 11.39 5.60 14.73
CA PRO A 18 10.84 4.34 15.17
C PRO A 18 10.73 3.35 14.00
N PRO A 19 10.77 2.03 14.23
CA PRO A 19 10.49 1.04 13.19
C PRO A 19 9.07 1.24 12.61
N ILE A 20 8.91 1.06 11.30
CA ILE A 20 7.62 1.23 10.61
C ILE A 20 6.51 0.39 11.25
N LEU A 21 6.79 -0.86 11.63
CA LEU A 21 5.82 -1.72 12.30
C LEU A 21 5.35 -1.17 13.65
N LYS A 22 6.23 -0.48 14.41
CA LYS A 22 5.83 0.16 15.66
C LYS A 22 4.96 1.38 15.41
N TYR A 23 5.21 2.09 14.32
CA TYR A 23 4.39 3.21 13.88
C TYR A 23 2.99 2.74 13.46
N LEU A 24 2.90 1.74 12.58
CA LEU A 24 1.63 1.14 12.15
C LEU A 24 0.85 0.57 13.34
N GLN A 25 1.48 -0.19 14.24
CA GLN A 25 0.85 -0.65 15.49
C GLN A 25 0.27 0.52 16.32
N GLY A 26 0.94 1.67 16.31
CA GLY A 26 0.46 2.89 16.96
C GLY A 26 -0.77 3.48 16.28
N ILE A 27 -0.87 3.40 14.95
CA ILE A 27 -2.06 3.78 14.19
C ILE A 27 -3.19 2.81 14.50
N LEU A 28 -3.00 1.50 14.30
CA LEU A 28 -4.07 0.50 14.48
C LEU A 28 -4.69 0.53 15.89
N ARG A 29 -3.91 0.84 16.92
CA ARG A 29 -4.43 1.02 18.30
C ARG A 29 -5.32 2.26 18.47
N LYS A 30 -5.09 3.32 17.69
CA LYS A 30 -5.91 4.55 17.71
C LYS A 30 -7.18 4.42 16.88
N TYR A 31 -7.23 3.45 15.98
CA TYR A 31 -8.33 3.16 15.08
C TYR A 31 -8.87 1.75 15.34
N PRO A 32 -9.45 1.46 16.52
CA PRO A 32 -9.93 0.12 16.85
C PRO A 32 -10.96 -0.37 15.82
N ASP A 33 -10.90 -1.67 15.50
CA ASP A 33 -11.68 -2.33 14.45
C ASP A 33 -13.14 -1.89 14.43
N GLY A 34 -13.54 -1.30 13.32
CA GLY A 34 -14.87 -0.78 13.06
C GLY A 34 -14.97 -0.36 11.60
N GLY A 35 -16.18 -0.01 11.13
CA GLY A 35 -16.43 0.42 9.74
C GLY A 35 -15.66 1.67 9.27
N GLN A 36 -14.68 2.14 10.04
CA GLN A 36 -13.73 3.17 9.67
C GLN A 36 -12.90 2.79 8.45
N ILE A 37 -12.45 1.54 8.32
CA ILE A 37 -11.65 1.11 7.14
C ILE A 37 -12.43 1.38 5.85
N LEU A 38 -13.72 1.02 5.83
CA LEU A 38 -14.58 1.25 4.67
C LEU A 38 -14.79 2.75 4.42
N LYS A 39 -14.90 3.57 5.48
CA LYS A 39 -15.02 5.03 5.34
C LYS A 39 -13.75 5.65 4.75
N GLU A 40 -12.57 5.21 5.17
CA GLU A 40 -11.30 5.72 4.64
C GLU A 40 -11.14 5.34 3.16
N LEU A 41 -11.54 4.11 2.76
CA LEU A 41 -11.54 3.71 1.35
C LEU A 41 -12.52 4.53 0.50
N ILE A 42 -13.70 4.84 1.04
CA ILE A 42 -14.67 5.72 0.37
C ILE A 42 -14.13 7.16 0.27
N GLN A 43 -13.46 7.65 1.31
CA GLN A 43 -12.84 8.98 1.30
C GLN A 43 -11.71 9.07 0.29
N ASN A 44 -10.86 8.04 0.17
CA ASN A 44 -9.82 8.00 -0.86
C ASN A 44 -10.41 8.08 -2.28
N ALA A 45 -11.55 7.44 -2.50
CA ALA A 45 -12.24 7.51 -3.78
C ALA A 45 -12.84 8.92 -4.03
N ASP A 46 -13.43 9.54 -3.01
CA ASP A 46 -13.94 10.93 -3.08
C ASP A 46 -12.81 11.93 -3.38
N ASP A 47 -11.66 11.80 -2.70
CA ASP A 47 -10.45 12.58 -2.95
C ASP A 47 -9.91 12.41 -4.38
N ALA A 48 -10.13 11.24 -4.99
CA ALA A 48 -9.79 10.94 -6.38
C ALA A 48 -10.91 11.37 -7.37
N PHE A 49 -11.95 12.06 -6.89
CA PHE A 49 -13.13 12.47 -7.66
C PHE A 49 -13.87 11.30 -8.34
N ALA A 50 -13.79 10.10 -7.75
CA ALA A 50 -14.50 8.93 -8.22
C ALA A 50 -16.02 9.16 -8.16
N LYS A 51 -16.74 8.62 -9.13
CA LYS A 51 -18.21 8.65 -9.18
C LYS A 51 -18.82 7.36 -8.65
N GLU A 52 -18.03 6.30 -8.58
CA GLU A 52 -18.47 5.00 -8.12
C GLU A 52 -17.44 4.40 -7.16
N VAL A 53 -17.95 3.75 -6.10
CA VAL A 53 -17.16 2.94 -5.19
C VAL A 53 -17.86 1.60 -5.02
N ILE A 54 -17.12 0.50 -5.20
CA ILE A 54 -17.61 -0.85 -4.99
C ILE A 54 -16.72 -1.53 -3.97
N LEU A 55 -17.34 -2.02 -2.89
CA LEU A 55 -16.69 -2.82 -1.88
C LEU A 55 -17.24 -4.24 -1.98
N LEU A 56 -16.37 -5.23 -2.15
CA LEU A 56 -16.78 -6.62 -2.24
C LEU A 56 -15.85 -7.54 -1.46
N TYR A 57 -16.43 -8.58 -0.89
CA TYR A 57 -15.68 -9.69 -0.33
C TYR A 57 -15.59 -10.78 -1.40
N ASP A 58 -14.38 -11.05 -1.87
CA ASP A 58 -14.10 -12.09 -2.84
C ASP A 58 -13.60 -13.35 -2.12
N GLU A 59 -14.36 -14.45 -2.24
CA GLU A 59 -14.02 -15.75 -1.64
C GLU A 59 -13.15 -16.64 -2.55
N ARG A 60 -12.82 -16.18 -3.76
CA ARG A 60 -12.04 -16.97 -4.72
C ARG A 60 -10.62 -17.23 -4.21
N SER A 61 -9.98 -18.23 -4.79
CA SER A 61 -8.56 -18.50 -4.64
C SER A 61 -7.95 -18.74 -6.01
N PHE A 62 -6.71 -18.29 -6.19
CA PHE A 62 -6.04 -18.19 -7.48
C PHE A 62 -4.77 -19.04 -7.51
N GLY A 63 -4.15 -19.13 -8.68
CA GLY A 63 -2.90 -19.85 -8.87
C GLY A 63 -1.76 -19.27 -8.04
N THR A 64 -0.71 -20.05 -7.83
CA THR A 64 0.52 -19.61 -7.12
C THR A 64 1.79 -20.08 -7.83
N GLN A 65 1.69 -20.42 -9.12
CA GLN A 65 2.79 -20.94 -9.92
C GLN A 65 3.60 -19.81 -10.57
N ASN A 66 2.92 -18.75 -11.02
CA ASN A 66 3.54 -17.62 -11.72
C ASN A 66 3.35 -16.33 -10.91
N LEU A 67 4.18 -16.14 -9.90
CA LEU A 67 4.19 -14.96 -9.04
C LEU A 67 5.55 -14.26 -9.13
N PHE A 68 5.61 -12.96 -8.84
CA PHE A 68 6.88 -12.23 -8.76
C PHE A 68 7.78 -12.70 -7.60
N SER A 69 7.18 -13.30 -6.57
CA SER A 69 7.88 -13.89 -5.43
C SER A 69 7.04 -15.00 -4.81
N ASP A 70 7.68 -16.10 -4.42
CA ASP A 70 7.03 -17.21 -3.71
C ASP A 70 6.33 -16.75 -2.42
N GLY A 71 6.84 -15.68 -1.79
CA GLY A 71 6.24 -15.11 -0.57
C GLY A 71 4.84 -14.54 -0.79
N LEU A 72 4.49 -14.19 -2.02
CA LEU A 72 3.17 -13.65 -2.38
C LEU A 72 2.10 -14.75 -2.54
N ALA A 73 2.45 -16.03 -2.46
CA ALA A 73 1.46 -17.12 -2.56
C ALA A 73 0.35 -17.01 -1.50
N SER A 74 0.65 -16.45 -0.32
CA SER A 74 -0.32 -16.20 0.75
C SER A 74 -1.39 -15.15 0.39
N THR A 75 -1.16 -14.34 -0.65
CA THR A 75 -2.05 -13.27 -1.10
C THR A 75 -3.10 -13.74 -2.13
N GLN A 76 -3.03 -14.99 -2.58
CA GLN A 76 -3.86 -15.54 -3.66
C GLN A 76 -5.17 -16.17 -3.17
N GLY A 77 -5.56 -15.88 -1.92
CA GLY A 77 -6.80 -16.38 -1.30
C GLY A 77 -7.91 -15.31 -1.22
N PRO A 78 -8.92 -15.55 -0.36
CA PRO A 78 -10.02 -14.61 -0.17
C PRO A 78 -9.55 -13.21 0.25
N ALA A 79 -10.19 -12.17 -0.30
CA ALA A 79 -9.79 -10.79 -0.12
C ALA A 79 -10.98 -9.83 0.00
N LEU A 80 -10.77 -8.71 0.72
CA LEU A 80 -11.62 -7.53 0.60
C LEU A 80 -11.10 -6.69 -0.56
N LEU A 81 -11.93 -6.47 -1.58
CA LEU A 81 -11.58 -5.64 -2.73
C LEU A 81 -12.37 -4.32 -2.68
N ALA A 82 -11.68 -3.24 -3.03
CA ALA A 82 -12.24 -1.91 -3.09
C ALA A 82 -11.91 -1.30 -4.46
N TYR A 83 -12.94 -1.17 -5.29
CA TYR A 83 -12.86 -0.55 -6.62
C TYR A 83 -13.43 0.87 -6.56
N ASN A 84 -12.80 1.78 -7.30
CA ASN A 84 -13.36 3.08 -7.67
C ASN A 84 -12.88 3.45 -9.08
N ASP A 85 -13.58 4.37 -9.74
CA ASP A 85 -13.27 4.83 -11.11
C ASP A 85 -12.29 6.03 -11.16
N GLY A 86 -11.67 6.37 -10.03
CA GLY A 86 -10.52 7.27 -9.97
C GLY A 86 -9.23 6.58 -10.39
N ILE A 87 -8.25 7.35 -10.87
CA ILE A 87 -6.92 6.87 -11.27
C ILE A 87 -5.87 7.58 -10.43
N PHE A 88 -4.96 6.82 -9.83
CA PHE A 88 -3.81 7.35 -9.12
C PHE A 88 -2.96 8.23 -10.04
N THR A 89 -2.63 9.41 -9.54
CA THR A 89 -1.58 10.27 -10.07
C THR A 89 -0.20 9.83 -9.54
N GLU A 90 0.87 10.39 -10.11
CA GLU A 90 2.23 10.16 -9.57
C GLU A 90 2.34 10.57 -8.09
N ASP A 91 1.67 11.67 -7.71
CA ASP A 91 1.65 12.14 -6.33
C ASP A 91 0.92 11.17 -5.38
N ASP A 92 -0.11 10.46 -5.88
CA ASP A 92 -0.80 9.43 -5.09
C ASP A 92 0.10 8.20 -4.87
N TRP A 93 0.85 7.79 -5.90
CA TRP A 93 1.84 6.71 -5.80
C TRP A 93 2.97 7.06 -4.83
N GLU A 94 3.49 8.29 -4.85
CA GLU A 94 4.49 8.73 -3.87
C GLU A 94 3.90 8.86 -2.45
N GLY A 95 2.67 9.37 -2.35
CA GLY A 95 1.96 9.54 -1.09
C GLY A 95 1.67 8.23 -0.37
N ILE A 96 1.24 7.20 -1.09
CA ILE A 96 0.88 5.90 -0.48
C ILE A 96 2.10 5.17 0.11
N LYS A 97 3.31 5.43 -0.41
CA LYS A 97 4.58 4.89 0.12
C LYS A 97 5.05 5.59 1.40
N SER A 98 4.49 6.76 1.72
CA SER A 98 4.99 7.68 2.76
C SER A 98 3.99 7.85 3.91
N PRO A 99 3.75 6.80 4.74
CA PRO A 99 2.70 6.84 5.74
C PRO A 99 2.94 7.95 6.78
N GLY A 100 1.95 8.83 6.94
CA GLY A 100 2.00 9.94 7.89
C GLY A 100 2.73 11.19 7.42
N ILE A 101 3.20 11.23 6.17
CA ILE A 101 3.73 12.44 5.54
C ILE A 101 2.66 12.90 4.55
N SER A 102 1.84 13.89 4.94
CA SER A 102 0.88 14.48 4.01
C SER A 102 1.59 15.47 3.09
N HIS A 103 1.64 15.19 1.79
CA HIS A 103 2.04 16.18 0.78
C HIS A 103 1.00 17.30 0.62
N LYS A 104 -0.18 17.15 1.23
CA LYS A 104 -1.31 18.07 1.22
C LYS A 104 -1.34 19.05 2.40
N GLU A 105 -0.19 19.38 3.02
CA GLU A 105 -0.16 20.38 4.12
C GLU A 105 -0.66 21.77 3.67
N ASP A 106 -0.62 22.06 2.37
CA ASP A 106 -1.02 23.35 1.79
C ASP A 106 -2.43 23.38 1.17
N ASP A 107 -3.19 22.29 1.17
CA ASP A 107 -4.55 22.25 0.61
C ASP A 107 -5.63 22.13 1.71
N PRO A 108 -6.31 23.23 2.07
CA PRO A 108 -7.35 23.24 3.09
C PRO A 108 -8.65 22.51 2.68
N SER A 109 -8.78 22.08 1.41
CA SER A 109 -9.96 21.37 0.91
C SER A 109 -9.92 19.86 1.13
N THR A 110 -8.75 19.27 1.38
CA THR A 110 -8.62 17.84 1.70
C THR A 110 -8.83 17.60 3.19
N VAL A 111 -10.07 17.30 3.56
CA VAL A 111 -10.45 16.95 4.93
C VAL A 111 -10.11 15.48 5.19
N GLY A 112 -8.82 15.19 5.37
CA GLY A 112 -8.32 13.86 5.71
C GLY A 112 -7.17 13.96 6.71
N ARG A 113 -7.22 13.21 7.82
CA ARG A 113 -6.12 13.17 8.80
C ARG A 113 -4.88 12.52 8.16
N PHE A 114 -3.95 13.33 7.68
CA PHE A 114 -2.52 13.02 7.57
C PHE A 114 -2.12 11.73 6.84
N GLY A 115 -2.78 11.33 5.75
CA GLY A 115 -2.40 10.10 5.02
C GLY A 115 -2.37 8.84 5.92
N LEU A 116 -3.10 8.87 7.05
CA LEU A 116 -3.16 7.78 8.03
C LEU A 116 -4.30 6.83 7.71
N GLY A 117 -5.33 7.31 7.00
CA GLY A 117 -6.55 6.60 6.69
C GLY A 117 -6.31 5.27 5.98
N PHE A 118 -5.50 5.30 4.92
CA PHE A 118 -5.12 4.09 4.19
C PHE A 118 -4.45 3.05 5.10
N ASN A 119 -3.61 3.44 6.05
CA ASN A 119 -2.95 2.49 6.96
C ASN A 119 -3.92 1.67 7.84
N SER A 120 -5.20 2.03 7.90
CA SER A 120 -6.21 1.20 8.57
C SER A 120 -6.43 -0.15 7.89
N VAL A 121 -6.06 -0.32 6.60
CA VAL A 121 -6.17 -1.62 5.90
C VAL A 121 -5.29 -2.71 6.51
N TYR A 122 -4.25 -2.34 7.28
CA TYR A 122 -3.41 -3.30 8.00
C TYR A 122 -4.12 -4.01 9.16
N HIS A 123 -5.38 -3.66 9.46
CA HIS A 123 -6.25 -4.50 10.28
C HIS A 123 -6.71 -5.77 9.57
N ILE A 124 -6.68 -5.78 8.23
CA ILE A 124 -7.23 -6.85 7.39
C ILE A 124 -6.13 -7.63 6.68
N THR A 125 -5.08 -6.94 6.20
CA THR A 125 -4.03 -7.54 5.37
C THR A 125 -2.64 -7.04 5.72
N ASP A 126 -1.65 -7.92 5.59
CA ASP A 126 -0.22 -7.57 5.66
C ASP A 126 0.32 -7.08 4.29
N PHE A 127 -0.39 -7.39 3.20
CA PHE A 127 0.00 -7.08 1.82
C PHE A 127 -1.06 -6.24 1.07
N PRO A 128 -1.26 -4.96 1.44
CA PRO A 128 -2.12 -4.09 0.65
C PRO A 128 -1.61 -4.00 -0.79
N SER A 129 -2.51 -4.23 -1.74
CA SER A 129 -2.19 -4.25 -3.17
C SER A 129 -3.11 -3.27 -3.91
N ILE A 130 -2.52 -2.47 -4.81
CA ILE A 130 -3.19 -1.39 -5.53
C ILE A 130 -2.91 -1.58 -7.02
N LEU A 131 -3.97 -1.78 -7.81
CA LEU A 131 -3.90 -1.71 -9.27
C LEU A 131 -4.57 -0.42 -9.71
N SER A 132 -3.82 0.47 -10.39
CA SER A 132 -4.36 1.71 -10.94
C SER A 132 -3.59 2.14 -12.18
N GLY A 133 -4.31 2.50 -13.23
CA GLY A 133 -3.71 2.82 -14.52
C GLY A 133 -2.92 1.63 -15.06
N GLU A 134 -1.62 1.83 -15.31
CA GLU A 134 -0.72 0.83 -15.88
C GLU A 134 0.11 0.10 -14.82
N PHE A 135 -0.16 0.32 -13.53
CA PHE A 135 0.71 -0.18 -12.46
C PHE A 135 -0.02 -0.97 -11.38
N LEU A 136 0.63 -2.05 -10.97
CA LEU A 136 0.33 -2.80 -9.75
C LEU A 136 1.41 -2.51 -8.71
N GLY A 137 1.01 -1.94 -7.57
CA GLY A 137 1.87 -1.79 -6.39
C GLY A 137 1.44 -2.73 -5.27
N VAL A 138 2.40 -3.41 -4.64
CA VAL A 138 2.19 -4.23 -3.43
C VAL A 138 3.08 -3.71 -2.32
N LEU A 139 2.50 -3.46 -1.15
CA LEU A 139 3.22 -3.05 0.05
C LEU A 139 3.51 -4.28 0.93
N ASP A 140 4.74 -4.40 1.43
CA ASP A 140 5.19 -5.47 2.33
C ASP A 140 6.01 -4.88 3.48
N THR A 141 5.33 -4.22 4.41
CA THR A 141 6.01 -3.48 5.48
C THR A 141 6.84 -4.34 6.43
N GLN A 142 6.66 -5.66 6.38
CA GLN A 142 7.42 -6.64 7.16
C GLN A 142 8.61 -7.24 6.39
N GLN A 143 8.75 -6.96 5.09
CA GLN A 143 9.78 -7.53 4.20
C GLN A 143 9.78 -9.06 4.22
N MET A 144 8.58 -9.66 4.15
CA MET A 144 8.38 -11.10 4.22
C MET A 144 8.42 -11.78 2.84
N ALA A 145 8.04 -11.05 1.79
CA ALA A 145 7.94 -11.53 0.42
C ALA A 145 8.73 -10.68 -0.58
N LEU A 146 8.96 -9.39 -0.28
CA LEU A 146 9.58 -8.43 -1.19
C LEU A 146 10.79 -7.75 -0.54
N GLU A 147 11.93 -7.70 -1.25
CA GLU A 147 13.23 -7.31 -0.69
C GLU A 147 13.26 -5.89 -0.11
N GLU A 148 12.59 -4.93 -0.76
CA GLU A 148 12.56 -3.52 -0.35
C GLU A 148 11.31 -3.15 0.48
N GLY A 149 10.51 -4.15 0.86
CA GLY A 149 9.29 -3.96 1.66
C GLY A 149 8.09 -3.45 0.85
N GLY A 150 8.14 -3.68 -0.45
CA GLY A 150 7.11 -3.35 -1.42
C GLY A 150 7.71 -3.29 -2.81
N GLN A 151 6.89 -3.43 -3.84
CA GLN A 151 7.33 -3.34 -5.22
C GLN A 151 6.16 -2.90 -6.12
N GLN A 152 6.51 -2.24 -7.22
CA GLN A 152 5.60 -1.80 -8.25
C GLN A 152 6.01 -2.42 -9.59
N TRP A 153 5.03 -2.89 -10.35
CA TRP A 153 5.20 -3.50 -11.66
C TRP A 153 4.26 -2.84 -12.68
N SER A 154 4.68 -2.80 -13.93
CA SER A 154 3.82 -2.49 -15.07
C SER A 154 2.87 -3.65 -15.35
N ILE A 155 1.65 -3.36 -15.80
CA ILE A 155 0.72 -4.38 -16.30
C ILE A 155 1.29 -5.10 -17.54
N GLU A 156 2.25 -4.51 -18.25
CA GLU A 156 2.96 -5.16 -19.35
C GLU A 156 3.76 -6.39 -18.89
N GLU A 157 4.13 -6.46 -17.60
CA GLU A 157 4.84 -7.58 -17.00
C GLU A 157 3.90 -8.75 -16.62
N CYS A 158 2.60 -8.66 -16.91
CA CYS A 158 1.61 -9.67 -16.48
C CYS A 158 1.85 -11.07 -17.07
N GLU A 159 2.52 -11.20 -18.21
CA GLU A 159 2.87 -12.50 -18.77
C GLU A 159 3.91 -13.24 -17.91
N GLU A 160 4.78 -12.52 -17.20
CA GLU A 160 5.83 -13.09 -16.34
C GLU A 160 5.27 -13.59 -15.00
N ALA A 161 4.17 -12.99 -14.53
CA ALA A 161 3.53 -13.30 -13.26
C ALA A 161 2.00 -13.37 -13.38
N SER A 162 1.50 -14.21 -14.29
CA SER A 162 0.08 -14.27 -14.64
C SER A 162 -0.85 -14.54 -13.45
N ASP A 163 -0.43 -15.40 -12.52
CA ASP A 163 -1.22 -15.68 -11.32
C ASP A 163 -1.30 -14.44 -10.40
N GLN A 164 -0.24 -13.62 -10.36
CA GLN A 164 -0.19 -12.43 -9.51
C GLN A 164 -1.25 -11.38 -9.88
N PHE A 165 -1.56 -11.25 -11.17
CA PHE A 165 -2.56 -10.30 -11.66
C PHE A 165 -3.98 -10.88 -11.73
N GLN A 166 -4.10 -12.21 -11.70
CA GLN A 166 -5.38 -12.91 -11.86
C GLN A 166 -6.50 -12.43 -10.90
N PRO A 167 -6.23 -12.15 -9.60
CA PRO A 167 -7.24 -11.64 -8.69
C PRO A 167 -7.87 -10.32 -9.16
N PHE A 168 -7.07 -9.43 -9.75
CA PHE A 168 -7.54 -8.13 -10.24
C PHE A 168 -8.37 -8.28 -11.50
N TRP A 169 -7.88 -9.04 -12.49
CA TRP A 169 -8.60 -9.26 -13.75
C TRP A 169 -9.93 -9.96 -13.54
N ALA A 170 -9.95 -11.02 -12.72
CA ALA A 170 -11.17 -11.76 -12.42
C ALA A 170 -12.20 -10.87 -11.70
N THR A 171 -11.75 -9.86 -10.95
CA THR A 171 -12.62 -8.89 -10.28
C THR A 171 -13.17 -7.86 -11.26
N LEU A 172 -12.33 -7.25 -12.09
CA LEU A 172 -12.77 -6.28 -13.10
C LEU A 172 -13.77 -6.93 -14.08
N GLU A 173 -13.50 -8.16 -14.52
CA GLU A 173 -14.43 -8.94 -15.34
C GLU A 173 -15.78 -9.15 -14.63
N SER A 174 -15.77 -9.54 -13.35
CA SER A 174 -17.00 -9.75 -12.57
C SER A 174 -17.81 -8.47 -12.36
N LEU A 175 -17.13 -7.32 -12.30
CA LEU A 175 -17.75 -6.01 -12.17
C LEU A 175 -18.15 -5.39 -13.52
N GLY A 176 -17.79 -6.02 -14.65
CA GLY A 176 -17.99 -5.46 -15.98
C GLY A 176 -17.21 -4.15 -16.19
N LYS A 177 -16.03 -4.03 -15.57
CA LYS A 177 -15.16 -2.86 -15.64
C LYS A 177 -14.01 -3.10 -16.63
N PRO A 178 -13.50 -2.04 -17.27
CA PRO A 178 -12.30 -2.13 -18.10
C PRO A 178 -11.07 -2.53 -17.28
#